data_AF-A0A517VVZ3-F1
#
_entry.id   AF-A0A517VVZ3-F1
#
_cell.length_a   1.000
_cell.length_b   1.000
_cell.length_c   1.000
_cell.angle_alpha   90.00
_cell.angle_beta   90.00
_cell.angle_gamma   90.00
#
_symmetry.space_group_name_H-M   'P 1'
#
loop_
_entity.id
_entity.type
_entity.pdbx_description
1 polymer ?
#
loop_
_entity_poly.entity_id
_entity_poly.type
_entity_poly.pdbx_seq_one_letter_code
_entity_poly.pdbx_strand_id
1 'polypeptide(L)'
;MAPKSNPNEHIQLLLDEHEEILAHINELADWTEQLKEKGFPKFGELGTRVKYFRDLLAKHFKNEEREGYFKPIFDESPGCCIMVPDFHKKHAESLCNIDNFIARLKESEHPFQSWDEALKQFDALLTDLRAHENQEINMVQQAFKQSPS
;
A
#
# COMPACT_ATOMS: atom_id res chain seq x y z
N MET A 1 -33.45 -10.37 4.53
CA MET A 1 -32.50 -10.13 5.62
C MET A 1 -31.13 -10.50 5.11
N ALA A 2 -30.24 -9.53 4.89
CA ALA A 2 -28.85 -9.85 4.57
C ALA A 2 -28.21 -10.48 5.81
N PRO A 3 -27.37 -11.53 5.67
CA PRO A 3 -26.64 -12.08 6.81
C PRO A 3 -25.83 -10.95 7.44
N LYS A 4 -25.97 -10.78 8.77
CA LYS A 4 -25.11 -9.90 9.55
C LYS A 4 -23.72 -10.53 9.50
N SER A 5 -22.90 -10.02 8.61
CA SER A 5 -21.52 -10.43 8.44
C SER A 5 -20.78 -10.23 9.78
N ASN A 6 -20.00 -11.23 10.21
CA ASN A 6 -19.35 -11.23 11.51
C ASN A 6 -18.25 -10.13 11.52
N PRO A 7 -18.32 -9.12 12.41
CA PRO A 7 -17.33 -8.04 12.46
C PRO A 7 -15.89 -8.55 12.56
N ASN A 8 -15.68 -9.68 13.24
CA ASN A 8 -14.37 -10.29 13.42
C ASN A 8 -13.80 -10.87 12.12
N GLU A 9 -14.65 -11.39 11.22
CA GLU A 9 -14.21 -11.91 9.91
C GLU A 9 -13.77 -10.76 8.99
N HIS A 10 -14.41 -9.60 9.09
CA HIS A 10 -14.03 -8.41 8.33
C HIS A 10 -12.70 -7.81 8.78
N ILE A 11 -12.48 -7.75 10.10
CA ILE A 11 -11.22 -7.24 10.66
C ILE A 11 -10.05 -8.17 10.32
N GLN A 12 -10.25 -9.50 10.39
CA GLN A 12 -9.21 -10.43 9.98
C GLN A 12 -8.88 -10.29 8.50
N LEU A 13 -9.90 -10.17 7.63
CA LEU A 13 -9.68 -9.95 6.20
C LEU A 13 -8.88 -8.67 5.91
N LEU A 14 -9.14 -7.58 6.66
CA LEU A 14 -8.37 -6.34 6.57
C LEU A 14 -6.89 -6.55 6.92
N LEU A 15 -6.63 -7.21 8.04
CA LEU A 15 -5.26 -7.50 8.48
C LEU A 15 -4.54 -8.40 7.47
N ASP A 16 -5.22 -9.40 6.93
CA ASP A 16 -4.66 -10.29 5.89
C ASP A 16 -4.30 -9.51 4.62
N GLU A 17 -5.14 -8.55 4.19
CA GLU A 17 -4.85 -7.70 3.03
C GLU A 17 -3.61 -6.81 3.27
N HIS A 18 -3.47 -6.19 4.44
CA HIS A 18 -2.27 -5.41 4.76
C HIS A 18 -1.01 -6.29 4.86
N GLU A 19 -1.12 -7.49 5.42
CA GLU A 19 -0.01 -8.46 5.47
C GLU A 19 0.45 -8.87 4.06
N GLU A 20 -0.49 -9.08 3.13
CA GLU A 20 -0.19 -9.35 1.71
C GLU A 20 0.58 -8.17 1.07
N ILE A 21 0.15 -6.93 1.30
CA ILE A 21 0.85 -5.74 0.81
C ILE A 21 2.26 -5.63 1.40
N LEU A 22 2.42 -5.81 2.71
CA LEU A 22 3.73 -5.77 3.38
C LEU A 22 4.67 -6.88 2.89
N ALA A 23 4.14 -8.07 2.62
CA ALA A 23 4.91 -9.17 2.03
C ALA A 23 5.44 -8.79 0.65
N HIS A 24 4.59 -8.23 -0.22
CA HIS A 24 5.01 -7.76 -1.54
C HIS A 24 6.02 -6.61 -1.48
N ILE A 25 5.92 -5.69 -0.51
CA ILE A 25 6.94 -4.66 -0.29
C ILE A 25 8.29 -5.30 0.05
N ASN A 26 8.33 -6.31 0.93
CA ASN A 26 9.56 -7.03 1.26
C ASN A 26 10.15 -7.74 0.03
N GLU A 27 9.32 -8.45 -0.74
CA GLU A 27 9.76 -9.15 -1.95
C GLU A 27 10.39 -8.20 -2.98
N LEU A 28 9.80 -7.02 -3.16
CA LEU A 28 10.31 -5.99 -4.07
C LEU A 28 11.64 -5.41 -3.59
N ALA A 29 11.76 -5.12 -2.29
CA ALA A 29 12.99 -4.62 -1.68
C ALA A 29 14.14 -5.64 -1.78
N ASP A 30 13.87 -6.91 -1.45
CA ASP A 30 14.86 -7.99 -1.54
C ASP A 30 15.33 -8.17 -3.00
N TRP A 31 14.40 -8.10 -3.95
CA TRP A 31 14.72 -8.22 -5.36
C TRP A 31 15.57 -7.06 -5.88
N THR A 32 15.28 -5.81 -5.49
CA THR A 32 16.09 -4.66 -5.90
C THR A 32 17.47 -4.65 -5.24
N GLU A 33 17.59 -5.11 -4.00
CA GLU A 33 18.88 -5.28 -3.33
C GLU A 33 19.76 -6.30 -4.07
N GLN A 34 19.21 -7.47 -4.41
CA GLN A 34 19.92 -8.48 -5.20
C GLN A 34 20.35 -7.98 -6.58
N LEU A 35 19.59 -7.07 -7.20
CA LEU A 35 19.97 -6.46 -8.48
C LEU A 35 21.06 -5.43 -8.33
N LYS A 36 21.05 -4.66 -7.24
CA LYS A 36 22.10 -3.68 -6.93
C LYS A 36 23.46 -4.36 -6.80
N GLU A 37 23.52 -5.52 -6.14
CA GLU A 37 24.74 -6.33 -6.01
C GLU A 37 25.27 -6.83 -7.38
N LYS A 38 24.37 -7.11 -8.32
CA LYS A 38 24.71 -7.61 -9.66
C LYS A 38 25.10 -6.52 -10.65
N GLY A 39 24.79 -5.25 -10.36
CA GLY A 39 25.22 -4.07 -11.13
C GLY A 39 24.56 -3.88 -12.51
N PHE A 40 23.52 -4.64 -12.86
CA PHE A 40 22.85 -4.52 -14.17
C PHE A 40 21.50 -3.81 -14.06
N PRO A 41 21.30 -2.68 -14.78
CA PRO A 41 20.01 -1.99 -14.78
C PRO A 41 18.92 -2.85 -15.41
N LYS A 42 17.78 -2.97 -14.72
CA LYS A 42 16.60 -3.73 -15.16
C LYS A 42 15.33 -2.88 -15.13
N PHE A 43 15.40 -1.67 -15.72
CA PHE A 43 14.29 -0.71 -15.74
C PHE A 43 12.95 -1.31 -16.21
N GLY A 44 12.96 -2.12 -17.28
CA GLY A 44 11.75 -2.74 -17.81
C GLY A 44 11.13 -3.80 -16.88
N GLU A 45 11.97 -4.61 -16.21
CA GLU A 45 11.48 -5.60 -15.24
C GLU A 45 10.97 -4.92 -13.97
N LEU A 46 11.69 -3.90 -13.47
CA LEU A 46 11.24 -3.08 -12.35
C LEU A 46 9.89 -2.44 -12.68
N GLY A 47 9.74 -1.83 -13.86
CA GLY A 47 8.46 -1.23 -14.26
C GLY A 47 7.31 -2.24 -14.34
N THR A 48 7.59 -3.49 -14.71
CA THR A 48 6.58 -4.56 -14.74
C THR A 48 6.17 -4.98 -13.34
N ARG A 49 7.13 -5.21 -12.44
CA ARG A 49 6.89 -5.58 -11.05
C ARG A 49 6.15 -4.50 -10.28
N VAL A 50 6.57 -3.24 -10.45
CA VAL A 50 5.94 -2.09 -9.78
C VAL A 50 4.53 -1.86 -10.31
N LYS A 51 4.27 -2.11 -11.60
CA LYS A 51 2.90 -2.06 -12.13
C LYS A 51 2.00 -3.11 -11.49
N TYR A 52 2.47 -4.35 -11.34
CA TYR A 52 1.71 -5.39 -10.67
C TYR A 52 1.38 -5.00 -9.23
N PHE A 53 2.37 -4.49 -8.49
CA PHE A 53 2.18 -4.03 -7.12
C PHE A 53 1.20 -2.85 -7.02
N ARG A 54 1.27 -1.89 -7.96
CA ARG A 54 0.33 -0.78 -8.09
C ARG A 54 -1.11 -1.27 -8.24
N ASP A 55 -1.34 -2.30 -9.06
CA ASP A 55 -2.67 -2.86 -9.29
C ASP A 55 -3.22 -3.58 -8.04
N LEU A 56 -2.34 -4.22 -7.26
CA LEU A 56 -2.70 -4.78 -5.95
C LEU A 56 -3.08 -3.70 -4.94
N LEU A 57 -2.26 -2.65 -4.80
CA LEU A 57 -2.56 -1.51 -3.93
C LEU A 57 -3.88 -0.84 -4.30
N ALA A 58 -4.14 -0.63 -5.59
CA ALA A 58 -5.39 -0.01 -6.03
C ALA A 58 -6.62 -0.85 -5.67
N LYS A 59 -6.49 -2.19 -5.68
CA LYS A 59 -7.55 -3.09 -5.23
C LYS A 59 -7.74 -3.01 -3.71
N HIS A 60 -6.63 -3.04 -2.95
CA HIS A 60 -6.65 -2.93 -1.50
C HIS A 60 -7.30 -1.61 -1.05
N PHE A 61 -6.80 -0.47 -1.55
CA PHE A 61 -7.38 0.85 -1.26
C PHE A 61 -8.87 0.90 -1.60
N LYS A 62 -9.29 0.36 -2.75
CA LYS A 62 -10.72 0.31 -3.09
C LYS A 62 -11.56 -0.50 -2.09
N ASN A 63 -11.00 -1.55 -1.51
CA ASN A 63 -11.69 -2.34 -0.47
C ASN A 63 -11.86 -1.52 0.79
N GLU A 64 -10.80 -0.87 1.27
CA GLU A 64 -10.79 -0.02 2.45
C GLU A 64 -11.75 1.17 2.34
N GLU A 65 -11.76 1.79 1.16
CA GLU A 65 -12.56 2.98 0.84
C GLU A 65 -14.05 2.67 0.68
N ARG A 66 -14.42 1.42 0.43
CA ARG A 66 -15.82 1.02 0.35
C ARG A 66 -16.44 1.20 1.74
N GLU A 67 -17.65 1.78 1.81
CA GLU A 67 -18.39 2.16 3.03
C GLU A 67 -18.74 1.01 4.01
N GLY A 68 -17.97 -0.09 4.08
CA GLY A 68 -18.17 -1.18 5.02
C GLY A 68 -16.88 -1.70 5.66
N TYR A 69 -15.68 -1.36 5.16
CA TYR A 69 -14.42 -1.95 5.67
C TYR A 69 -13.92 -1.23 6.93
N PHE A 70 -13.73 0.09 6.88
CA PHE A 70 -13.44 0.89 8.09
C PHE A 70 -14.69 1.47 8.75
N LYS A 71 -15.87 1.38 8.14
CA LYS A 71 -17.11 1.94 8.70
C LYS A 71 -17.43 1.40 10.10
N PRO A 72 -17.37 0.08 10.37
CA PRO A 72 -17.58 -0.44 11.73
C PRO A 72 -16.55 0.10 12.73
N ILE A 73 -15.30 0.26 12.29
CA ILE A 73 -14.20 0.82 13.10
C ILE A 73 -14.48 2.29 13.46
N PHE A 74 -14.92 3.10 12.50
CA PHE A 74 -15.25 4.52 12.71
C PHE A 74 -16.56 4.72 13.48
N ASP A 75 -17.56 3.86 13.28
CA ASP A 75 -18.85 3.94 13.97
C ASP A 75 -18.72 3.49 15.45
N GLU A 76 -17.81 2.56 15.77
CA GLU A 76 -17.61 2.03 17.15
C GLU A 76 -16.57 2.80 17.97
N SER A 77 -15.69 3.60 17.35
CA SER A 77 -14.67 4.37 18.07
C SER A 77 -14.74 5.88 17.73
N PRO A 78 -15.51 6.68 18.49
CA PRO A 78 -15.70 8.13 18.27
C PRO A 78 -14.43 8.99 18.34
N GLY A 79 -13.28 8.39 18.67
CA GLY A 79 -11.96 9.04 18.73
C GLY A 79 -11.05 8.76 17.55
N CYS A 80 -11.41 7.83 16.65
CA CYS A 80 -10.68 7.56 15.41
C CYS A 80 -11.00 8.65 14.37
N CYS A 81 -10.54 9.89 14.64
CA CYS A 81 -10.81 11.07 13.84
C CYS A 81 -9.90 11.16 12.61
N ILE A 82 -9.76 10.07 11.85
CA ILE A 82 -9.26 10.18 10.49
C ILE A 82 -10.43 10.62 9.65
N MET A 83 -10.37 11.88 9.23
CA MET A 83 -11.32 12.40 8.27
C MET A 83 -11.17 11.56 6.99
N VAL A 84 -12.20 10.77 6.67
CA VAL A 84 -12.32 9.97 5.43
C VAL A 84 -11.82 10.72 4.16
N PRO A 85 -12.02 12.04 4.01
CA PRO A 85 -11.44 12.80 2.90
C PRO A 85 -9.89 12.80 2.82
N ASP A 86 -9.19 12.81 3.94
CA ASP A 86 -7.72 12.78 3.97
C ASP A 86 -7.18 11.38 3.62
N PHE A 87 -7.98 10.35 3.88
CA PHE A 87 -7.68 8.95 3.57
C PHE A 87 -7.69 8.69 2.06
N HIS A 88 -8.78 9.02 1.37
CA HIS A 88 -8.88 8.91 -0.10
C HIS A 88 -7.79 9.70 -0.83
N LYS A 89 -7.49 10.89 -0.30
CA LYS A 89 -6.46 11.74 -0.88
C LYS A 89 -5.09 11.08 -0.81
N LYS A 90 -4.72 10.51 0.35
CA LYS A 90 -3.44 9.78 0.51
C LYS A 90 -3.34 8.60 -0.45
N HIS A 91 -4.39 7.80 -0.58
CA HIS A 91 -4.39 6.66 -1.50
C HIS A 91 -4.20 7.09 -2.95
N ALA A 92 -4.92 8.13 -3.37
CA ALA A 92 -4.78 8.70 -4.70
C ALA A 92 -3.36 9.26 -4.94
N GLU A 93 -2.77 9.94 -3.96
CA GLU A 93 -1.39 10.44 -4.03
C GLU A 93 -0.38 9.30 -4.14
N SER A 94 -0.51 8.25 -3.33
CA SER A 94 0.34 7.05 -3.40
C SER A 94 0.29 6.38 -4.78
N LEU A 95 -0.91 6.14 -5.31
CA LEU A 95 -1.07 5.56 -6.65
C LEU A 95 -0.49 6.45 -7.75
N CYS A 96 -0.72 7.77 -7.66
CA CYS A 96 -0.18 8.74 -8.61
C CYS A 96 1.36 8.75 -8.60
N ASN A 97 1.98 8.71 -7.41
CA ASN A 97 3.43 8.65 -7.28
C ASN A 97 4.01 7.38 -7.92
N ILE A 98 3.35 6.24 -7.73
CA ILE A 98 3.77 4.98 -8.37
C ILE A 98 3.58 5.04 -9.89
N ASP A 99 2.45 5.57 -10.37
CA ASP A 99 2.18 5.72 -11.81
C ASP A 99 3.23 6.62 -12.48
N ASN A 100 3.59 7.74 -11.84
CA ASN A 100 4.64 8.64 -12.30
C ASN A 100 6.01 7.95 -12.34
N PHE A 101 6.33 7.15 -11.32
CA PHE A 101 7.56 6.36 -11.30
C PHE A 101 7.60 5.34 -12.45
N ILE A 102 6.52 4.59 -12.67
CA ILE A 102 6.40 3.62 -13.78
C ILE A 102 6.54 4.32 -15.13
N ALA A 103 5.94 5.50 -15.32
CA ALA A 103 6.04 6.25 -16.56
C ALA A 103 7.51 6.61 -16.86
N ARG A 104 8.22 7.13 -15.87
CA ARG A 104 9.65 7.49 -15.96
C ARG A 104 10.55 6.30 -16.27
N LEU A 105 10.23 5.10 -15.77
CA LEU A 105 10.98 3.88 -16.12
C LEU A 105 10.85 3.48 -17.60
N LYS A 106 9.80 3.94 -18.30
CA LYS A 106 9.51 3.59 -19.70
C LYS A 106 10.04 4.62 -20.71
N GLU A 107 10.46 5.79 -20.24
CA GLU A 107 11.01 6.84 -21.10
C GLU A 107 12.31 6.36 -21.76
N SER A 108 12.44 6.64 -23.06
CA SER A 108 13.56 6.17 -23.89
C SER A 108 14.86 6.90 -23.54
N GLU A 109 14.77 8.18 -23.22
CA GLU A 109 15.80 8.91 -22.48
C GLU A 109 15.45 8.79 -21.01
N HIS A 110 16.12 7.87 -20.29
CA HIS A 110 15.77 7.63 -18.89
C HIS A 110 15.95 8.93 -18.07
N PRO A 111 14.91 9.40 -17.37
CA PRO A 111 14.95 10.63 -16.58
C PRO A 111 15.78 10.49 -15.30
N PHE A 112 16.23 9.26 -15.00
CA PHE A 112 17.14 8.98 -13.91
C PHE A 112 18.58 9.15 -14.43
N GLN A 113 19.41 9.87 -13.67
CA GLN A 113 20.84 10.04 -13.96
C GLN A 113 21.60 8.71 -13.86
N SER A 114 21.06 7.75 -13.09
CA SER A 114 21.64 6.42 -12.90
C SER A 114 20.61 5.39 -12.46
N TRP A 115 20.97 4.11 -12.55
CA TRP A 115 20.21 3.01 -11.98
C TRP A 115 20.02 3.15 -10.46
N ASP A 116 21.07 3.54 -9.75
CA ASP A 116 21.03 3.76 -8.31
C ASP A 116 20.05 4.87 -7.90
N GLU A 117 19.88 5.89 -8.73
CA GLU A 117 18.88 6.93 -8.48
C GLU A 117 17.46 6.38 -8.61
N ALA A 118 17.19 5.56 -9.62
CA ALA A 118 15.89 4.91 -9.79
C ALA A 118 15.58 3.99 -8.60
N LEU A 119 16.57 3.22 -8.12
CA LEU A 119 16.42 2.38 -6.94
C LEU A 119 16.17 3.19 -5.67
N LYS A 120 16.91 4.29 -5.43
CA LYS A 120 16.68 5.16 -4.27
C LYS A 120 15.27 5.76 -4.25
N GLN A 121 14.77 6.19 -5.40
CA GLN A 121 13.41 6.73 -5.49
C GLN A 121 12.37 5.62 -5.25
N PHE A 122 12.63 4.41 -5.74
CA PHE A 122 11.77 3.26 -5.47
C PHE A 122 11.76 2.87 -3.99
N ASP A 123 12.92 2.80 -3.34
CA ASP A 123 13.05 2.49 -1.91
C ASP A 123 12.30 3.52 -1.05
N ALA A 124 12.33 4.81 -1.45
CA ALA A 124 11.55 5.85 -0.79
C ALA A 124 10.03 5.60 -0.90
N LEU A 125 9.53 5.25 -2.10
CA LEU A 125 8.13 4.88 -2.29
C LEU A 125 7.72 3.68 -1.42
N LEU A 126 8.56 2.63 -1.37
CA LEU A 126 8.31 1.46 -0.54
C LEU A 126 8.32 1.79 0.96
N THR A 127 9.18 2.70 1.39
CA THR A 127 9.27 3.15 2.78
C THR A 127 8.01 3.91 3.18
N ASP A 128 7.56 4.84 2.35
CA ASP A 128 6.36 5.64 2.59
C ASP A 128 5.10 4.75 2.65
N LEU A 129 4.97 3.80 1.69
CA LEU A 129 3.88 2.83 1.70
C LEU A 129 3.91 1.95 2.95
N ARG A 130 5.07 1.40 3.31
CA ARG A 130 5.18 0.58 4.53
C ARG A 130 4.76 1.37 5.78
N ALA A 131 5.11 2.65 5.87
CA ALA A 131 4.70 3.48 7.00
C ALA A 131 3.18 3.68 7.02
N HIS A 132 2.57 3.90 5.86
CA HIS A 132 1.12 4.02 5.69
C HIS A 132 0.37 2.74 6.11
N GLU A 133 0.75 1.58 5.58
CA GLU A 133 0.11 0.29 5.90
C GLU A 133 0.24 -0.06 7.40
N ASN A 134 1.41 0.17 8.00
CA ASN A 134 1.60 -0.07 9.44
C ASN A 134 0.75 0.89 10.28
N GLN A 135 0.53 2.13 9.80
CA GLN A 135 -0.34 3.07 10.48
C GLN A 135 -1.80 2.58 10.47
N GLU A 136 -2.27 2.02 9.37
CA GLU A 136 -3.63 1.45 9.24
C GLU A 136 -3.81 0.19 10.06
N ILE A 137 -2.86 -0.75 10.02
CA ILE A 137 -2.86 -1.93 10.90
C ILE A 137 -3.02 -1.51 12.36
N ASN A 138 -2.27 -0.50 12.81
CA ASN A 138 -2.36 -0.01 14.19
C ASN A 138 -3.76 0.53 14.50
N MET A 139 -4.42 1.20 13.56
CA MET A 139 -5.78 1.70 13.73
C MET A 139 -6.80 0.58 13.82
N VAL A 140 -6.71 -0.40 12.91
CA VAL A 140 -7.55 -1.60 12.91
C VAL A 140 -7.42 -2.35 14.25
N GLN A 141 -6.19 -2.56 14.72
CA GLN A 141 -5.93 -3.24 16.00
C GLN A 141 -6.42 -2.44 17.21
N GLN A 142 -6.28 -1.11 17.19
CA GLN A 142 -6.76 -0.25 18.28
C GLN A 142 -8.30 -0.26 18.37
N ALA A 143 -8.97 -0.19 17.23
CA ALA A 143 -10.42 -0.28 17.16
C ALA A 143 -10.91 -1.61 17.72
N PHE A 144 -10.32 -2.73 17.29
CA PHE A 144 -10.67 -4.06 17.78
C PHE A 144 -10.50 -4.22 19.30
N LYS A 145 -9.41 -3.67 19.87
CA LYS A 145 -9.16 -3.70 21.33
C LYS A 145 -10.16 -2.87 22.14
N GLN A 146 -10.82 -1.89 21.52
CA GLN A 146 -11.76 -0.98 22.18
C GLN A 146 -13.22 -1.39 22.02
N SER A 147 -13.55 -2.28 21.08
CA SER A 147 -14.90 -2.83 20.93
C SER A 147 -15.25 -3.73 22.13
N PRO A 148 -16.35 -3.45 22.87
CA PRO A 148 -16.76 -4.27 24.00
C PRO A 148 -17.19 -5.67 23.53
N SER A 149 -16.72 -6.69 24.25
CA SER A 149 -17.12 -8.10 24.08
C SER A 149 -18.61 -8.35 24.29
#